data_AF-A0A2V6THL0-F1
#
_entry.id   AF-A0A2V6THL0-F1
#
_cell.length_a   1.000
_cell.length_b   1.000
_cell.length_c   1.000
_cell.angle_alpha   90.00
_cell.angle_beta   90.00
_cell.angle_gamma   90.00
#
_symmetry.space_group_name_H-M   'P 1'
#
loop_
_entity.id
_entity.type
_entity.pdbx_description
1 polymer ?
#
loop_
_entity_poly.entity_id
_entity_poly.type
_entity_poly.pdbx_seq_one_letter_code
_entity_poly.pdbx_strand_id
1 'polypeptide(L)'
;MRTAHGILAGLALLGAGCVSMTPEQRLSHDIFLDAAGHCESRYHTLHVDQVDLDGNVKVHADADSRGEIRQFTACYRDTIKDRVDSLKKSGKTVPDLLTKEPDVELD
;
A
#
# COMPACT_ATOMS: atom_id res chain seq x y z
N MET A 1 38.55 1.87 -47.47
CA MET A 1 37.51 1.08 -48.18
C MET A 1 36.64 0.38 -47.14
N ARG A 2 35.32 0.42 -47.33
CA ARG A 2 34.26 -0.20 -46.50
C ARG A 2 34.31 -1.73 -46.56
N THR A 3 33.90 -2.39 -45.47
CA THR A 3 32.85 -3.44 -45.30
C THR A 3 33.08 -4.14 -43.93
N ALA A 4 32.30 -3.93 -42.86
CA ALA A 4 30.90 -4.33 -42.59
C ALA A 4 30.65 -5.84 -42.75
N HIS A 5 30.41 -6.56 -41.63
CA HIS A 5 29.62 -7.79 -41.37
C HIS A 5 30.00 -8.20 -39.93
N GLY A 6 29.19 -8.09 -38.88
CA GLY A 6 27.78 -8.42 -38.75
C GLY A 6 27.66 -9.50 -37.67
N ILE A 7 27.59 -9.12 -36.39
CA ILE A 7 27.03 -9.95 -35.33
C ILE A 7 26.17 -9.04 -34.45
N LEU A 8 24.93 -8.82 -34.90
CA LEU A 8 23.82 -8.39 -34.07
C LEU A 8 23.53 -9.55 -33.09
N ALA A 9 24.29 -9.60 -32.00
CA ALA A 9 23.95 -10.44 -30.86
C ALA A 9 22.81 -9.74 -30.12
N GLY A 10 21.60 -10.30 -30.28
CA GLY A 10 20.43 -9.89 -29.55
C GLY A 10 20.65 -10.03 -28.04
N LEU A 11 20.57 -8.89 -27.34
CA LEU A 11 20.05 -8.86 -25.97
C LEU A 11 18.53 -8.72 -26.11
N ALA A 12 17.79 -9.83 -26.18
CA ALA A 12 17.30 -10.57 -25.02
C ALA A 12 16.49 -9.66 -24.07
N LEU A 13 15.23 -9.45 -24.45
CA LEU A 13 14.04 -9.57 -23.59
C LEU A 13 14.31 -9.70 -22.08
N LEU A 14 14.31 -8.58 -21.34
CA LEU A 14 14.04 -8.55 -19.89
C LEU A 14 13.47 -7.18 -19.51
N GLY A 15 12.45 -6.74 -20.24
CA GLY A 15 11.51 -5.73 -19.74
C GLY A 15 10.48 -6.39 -18.83
N ALA A 16 10.93 -7.11 -17.79
CA ALA A 16 10.07 -7.45 -16.67
C ALA A 16 9.63 -6.10 -16.09
N GLY A 17 8.32 -5.82 -16.15
CA GLY A 17 7.77 -4.55 -15.71
C GLY A 17 8.18 -4.27 -14.27
N CYS A 18 9.18 -3.41 -14.09
CA CYS A 18 9.34 -2.66 -12.86
C CYS A 18 8.06 -1.81 -12.78
N VAL A 19 7.11 -2.21 -11.95
CA VAL A 19 6.01 -1.34 -11.55
C VAL A 19 6.66 -0.15 -10.84
N SER A 20 7.02 0.88 -11.60
CA SER A 20 7.65 2.08 -11.08
C SER A 20 6.56 2.92 -10.44
N MET A 21 6.33 2.72 -9.15
CA MET A 21 5.51 3.63 -8.35
C MET A 21 6.13 5.03 -8.36
N THR A 22 5.30 6.06 -8.46
CA THR A 22 5.74 7.42 -8.19
C THR A 22 6.13 7.55 -6.71
N PRO A 23 6.99 8.52 -6.34
CA PRO A 23 7.31 8.77 -4.93
C PRO A 23 6.08 9.02 -4.05
N GLU A 24 5.05 9.66 -4.60
CA GLU A 24 3.79 9.96 -3.91
C GLU A 24 2.95 8.69 -3.69
N GLN A 25 2.87 7.82 -4.69
CA GLN A 25 2.21 6.52 -4.57
C GLN A 25 2.93 5.65 -3.53
N ARG A 26 4.27 5.63 -3.56
CA ARG A 26 5.07 4.90 -2.58
C ARG A 26 4.83 5.42 -1.16
N LEU A 27 4.87 6.74 -0.97
CA LEU A 27 4.59 7.35 0.33
C LEU A 27 3.19 6.99 0.85
N SER A 28 2.18 7.03 -0.02
CA SER A 28 0.80 6.69 0.34
C SER A 28 0.69 5.22 0.75
N HIS A 29 1.25 4.33 -0.07
CA HIS A 29 1.25 2.90 0.16
C HIS A 29 2.01 2.51 1.44
N ASP A 30 3.16 3.15 1.71
CA ASP A 30 3.91 2.93 2.94
C ASP A 30 3.09 3.34 4.19
N ILE A 31 2.29 4.41 4.10
CA ILE A 31 1.38 4.84 5.18
C ILE A 31 0.23 3.84 5.37
N PHE A 32 -0.35 3.33 4.28
CA PHE A 32 -1.40 2.31 4.35
C PHE A 32 -0.86 1.02 5.00
N LEU A 33 0.31 0.54 4.61
CA LEU A 33 0.95 -0.62 5.22
C LEU A 33 1.26 -0.41 6.71
N ASP A 34 1.81 0.75 7.08
CA ASP A 34 2.09 1.10 8.48
C ASP A 34 0.82 1.10 9.33
N ALA A 35 -0.25 1.73 8.83
CA ALA A 35 -1.53 1.78 9.53
C ALA A 35 -2.17 0.39 9.67
N ALA A 36 -2.15 -0.42 8.61
CA ALA A 36 -2.71 -1.78 8.63
C ALA A 36 -1.96 -2.67 9.63
N GLY A 37 -0.62 -2.67 9.58
CA GLY A 37 0.21 -3.44 10.52
C GLY A 37 0.09 -2.96 11.97
N HIS A 38 -0.05 -1.64 12.18
CA HIS A 38 -0.32 -1.10 13.51
C HIS A 38 -1.63 -1.66 14.09
N CYS A 39 -2.71 -1.67 13.29
CA CYS A 39 -4.01 -2.14 13.74
C CYS A 39 -4.10 -3.67 13.85
N GLU A 40 -3.43 -4.42 12.96
CA GLU A 40 -3.28 -5.87 13.07
C GLU A 40 -2.60 -6.26 14.40
N SER A 41 -1.54 -5.52 14.78
CA SER A 41 -0.85 -5.74 16.06
C SER A 41 -1.72 -5.43 17.30
N ARG A 42 -2.85 -4.74 17.12
CA ARG A 42 -3.79 -4.42 18.19
C ARG A 42 -4.97 -5.38 18.24
N TYR A 43 -5.39 -5.90 17.09
CA TYR A 43 -6.50 -6.83 16.92
C TYR A 43 -5.97 -8.17 16.41
N HIS A 44 -5.30 -8.93 17.29
CA HIS A 44 -4.56 -10.15 16.94
C HIS A 44 -5.39 -11.28 16.31
N THR A 45 -6.72 -11.16 16.30
CA THR A 45 -7.62 -12.14 15.68
C THR A 45 -8.15 -11.69 14.31
N LEU A 46 -7.65 -10.54 13.84
CA LEU A 46 -7.78 -10.07 12.46
C LEU A 46 -6.38 -10.00 11.87
N HIS A 47 -6.25 -10.51 10.65
CA HIS A 47 -4.98 -10.59 9.94
C HIS A 47 -5.10 -9.91 8.60
N VAL A 48 -4.09 -9.10 8.27
CA VAL A 48 -4.08 -8.35 7.01
C VAL A 48 -3.52 -9.23 5.90
N ASP A 49 -4.36 -9.59 4.94
CA ASP A 49 -3.95 -10.38 3.78
C ASP A 49 -3.31 -9.52 2.70
N GLN A 50 -3.90 -8.36 2.45
CA GLN A 50 -3.48 -7.48 1.38
C GLN A 50 -3.83 -6.03 1.68
N VAL A 51 -2.93 -5.14 1.29
CA VAL A 51 -3.21 -3.71 1.13
C VAL A 51 -2.95 -3.36 -0.33
N ASP A 52 -3.92 -2.77 -1.01
CA ASP A 52 -3.77 -2.34 -2.40
C ASP A 52 -3.20 -0.93 -2.53
N LEU A 53 -3.02 -0.46 -3.77
CA LEU A 53 -2.42 0.86 -4.04
C LEU A 53 -3.33 2.04 -3.71
N ASP A 54 -4.64 1.80 -3.65
CA ASP A 54 -5.65 2.78 -3.25
C ASP A 54 -5.84 2.80 -1.72
N GLY A 55 -5.19 1.86 -1.02
CA GLY A 55 -5.21 1.72 0.43
C GLY A 55 -6.34 0.84 0.95
N ASN A 56 -7.09 0.15 0.07
CA ASN A 56 -8.09 -0.80 0.53
C ASN A 56 -7.40 -2.01 1.15
N VAL A 57 -8.01 -2.52 2.22
CA VAL A 57 -7.45 -3.61 3.01
C VAL A 57 -8.36 -4.82 2.93
N LYS A 58 -7.76 -5.97 2.63
CA LYS A 58 -8.37 -7.27 2.83
C LYS A 58 -7.86 -7.87 4.13
N VAL A 59 -8.79 -8.32 4.95
CA VAL A 59 -8.52 -8.93 6.24
C VAL A 59 -9.26 -10.24 6.34
N HIS A 60 -8.63 -11.23 6.97
CA HIS A 60 -9.33 -12.42 7.44
C HIS A 60 -9.47 -12.36 8.96
N ALA A 61 -10.53 -12.97 9.47
CA ALA A 61 -10.78 -13.10 10.89
C ALA A 61 -10.67 -14.57 11.31
N ASP A 62 -10.17 -14.80 12.52
CA ASP A 62 -10.36 -16.08 13.18
C ASP A 62 -11.85 -16.37 13.39
N ALA A 63 -12.20 -17.65 13.59
CA ALA A 63 -13.56 -18.18 13.50
C ALA A 63 -14.64 -17.39 14.28
N ASP A 64 -14.26 -16.75 15.39
CA ASP A 64 -15.17 -16.01 16.28
C ASP A 64 -14.98 -14.48 16.27
N SER A 65 -14.07 -13.96 15.45
CA SER A 65 -13.55 -12.59 15.57
C SER A 65 -14.05 -11.62 14.49
N ARG A 66 -15.00 -12.05 13.64
CA ARG A 66 -15.63 -11.19 12.63
C ARG A 66 -16.28 -9.93 13.25
N GLY A 67 -16.60 -9.96 14.54
CA GLY A 67 -17.13 -8.80 15.28
C GLY A 67 -16.12 -7.66 15.49
N GLU A 68 -14.82 -7.93 15.39
CA GLU A 68 -13.74 -6.95 15.61
C GLU A 68 -13.49 -6.04 14.39
N ILE A 69 -14.07 -6.38 13.23
CA ILE A 69 -13.81 -5.70 11.96
C ILE A 69 -14.06 -4.20 12.04
N ARG A 70 -15.11 -3.77 12.75
CA ARG A 70 -15.43 -2.34 12.88
C ARG A 70 -14.37 -1.59 13.67
N GLN A 71 -13.83 -2.21 14.73
CA GLN A 71 -12.80 -1.59 15.56
C GLN A 71 -11.46 -1.54 14.80
N PHE A 72 -11.16 -2.55 13.98
CA PHE A 72 -10.04 -2.51 13.06
C PHE A 72 -10.19 -1.41 12.01
N THR A 73 -11.34 -1.32 11.34
CA THR A 73 -11.60 -0.27 10.33
C THR A 73 -11.44 1.14 10.92
N ALA A 74 -11.96 1.36 12.13
CA ALA A 74 -11.79 2.65 12.82
C ALA A 74 -10.31 2.94 13.12
N CYS A 75 -9.60 1.97 13.71
CA CYS A 75 -8.17 2.09 13.98
C CYS A 75 -7.37 2.44 12.72
N TYR A 76 -7.66 1.75 11.61
CA TYR A 76 -6.94 1.93 10.36
C TYR A 76 -7.10 3.35 9.82
N ARG A 77 -8.35 3.85 9.77
CA ARG A 77 -8.67 5.20 9.30
C ARG A 77 -8.11 6.29 10.21
N ASP A 78 -8.22 6.12 11.52
CA ASP A 78 -7.69 7.08 12.49
C ASP A 78 -6.16 7.15 12.40
N THR A 79 -5.48 6.02 12.24
CA THR A 79 -4.02 5.98 12.09
C THR A 79 -3.58 6.69 10.81
N ILE A 80 -4.26 6.47 9.69
CA ILE A 80 -3.98 7.20 8.43
C ILE A 80 -4.15 8.70 8.63
N LYS A 81 -5.24 9.11 9.28
CA LYS A 81 -5.51 10.53 9.57
C LYS A 81 -4.40 11.15 10.43
N ASP A 82 -3.92 10.46 11.44
CA ASP A 82 -2.81 10.91 12.28
C ASP A 82 -1.51 11.06 11.48
N ARG A 83 -1.22 10.13 10.55
CA ARG A 83 -0.07 10.23 9.63
C ARG A 83 -0.21 11.42 8.67
N VAL A 84 -1.40 11.63 8.11
CA VAL A 84 -1.71 12.78 7.25
C VAL A 84 -1.53 14.09 8.00
N ASP A 85 -2.02 14.19 9.23
CA ASP A 85 -1.88 15.39 10.03
C ASP A 85 -0.43 15.63 10.45
N SER A 86 0.37 14.57 10.65
CA SER A 86 1.82 14.66 10.84
C SER A 86 2.52 15.20 9.59
N LEU A 87 2.16 14.73 8.39
CA LEU A 87 2.69 15.25 7.13
C LEU A 87 2.41 16.75 6.98
N LYS A 88 1.16 17.17 7.22
CA LYS A 88 0.76 18.60 7.18
C LYS A 88 1.58 19.44 8.16
N LYS A 89 1.72 18.99 9.41
CA LYS A 89 2.51 19.69 10.44
C LYS A 89 3.98 19.82 10.06
N SER A 90 4.52 18.84 9.32
CA SER A 90 5.90 18.88 8.81
C SER A 90 6.07 19.72 7.53
N GLY A 91 5.01 20.33 7.00
CA GLY A 91 5.05 21.11 5.76
C GLY A 91 5.22 20.27 4.50
N LYS A 92 5.02 18.95 4.58
CA LYS A 92 5.05 18.05 3.42
C LYS A 92 3.70 18.09 2.70
N THR A 93 3.73 17.98 1.37
CA THR A 93 2.53 17.78 0.56
C THR A 93 1.87 16.45 0.95
N VAL A 94 0.56 16.47 1.14
CA VAL A 94 -0.24 15.27 1.38
C VAL A 94 -0.67 14.72 0.02
N PRO A 95 -0.31 13.47 -0.32
CA PRO A 95 -0.82 12.82 -1.53
C PRO A 95 -2.35 12.74 -1.54
N ASP A 96 -2.97 12.95 -2.70
CA ASP A 96 -4.43 12.92 -2.85
C ASP A 96 -5.05 11.57 -2.45
N LEU A 97 -4.32 10.47 -2.64
CA LEU A 97 -4.78 9.14 -2.22
C LEU A 97 -5.09 9.07 -0.71
N LEU A 98 -4.34 9.80 0.12
CA LEU A 98 -4.55 9.84 1.56
C LEU A 98 -5.74 10.73 1.99
N THR A 99 -6.40 11.40 1.05
CA THR A 99 -7.61 12.18 1.30
C THR A 99 -8.89 11.37 1.11
N LYS A 100 -8.78 10.20 0.48
CA LYS A 100 -9.88 9.25 0.31
C LYS A 100 -9.95 8.36 1.55
N GLU A 101 -11.18 7.96 1.88
CA GLU A 101 -11.39 6.97 2.93
C GLU A 101 -11.23 5.57 2.31
N PRO A 102 -10.24 4.77 2.75
CA PRO A 102 -10.06 3.43 2.23
C PRO A 102 -11.14 2.47 2.74
N ASP A 103 -11.43 1.47 1.92
CA ASP A 103 -12.34 0.39 2.29
C ASP A 103 -11.62 -0.74 3.03
N VAL A 104 -12.37 -1.46 3.86
CA VAL A 104 -11.87 -2.65 4.57
C VAL A 104 -12.85 -3.79 4.33
N GLU A 105 -12.39 -4.79 3.57
CA GLU A 105 -13.16 -5.97 3.20
C GLU A 105 -12.72 -7.17 4.05
N LEU A 106 -13.71 -7.90 4.56
CA LEU A 106 -13.50 -9.17 5.25
C LEU A 106 -13.67 -10.31 4.25
N ASP A 107 -12.66 -11.17 4.13
CA ASP A 107 -12.69 -12.37 3.26
C ASP A 107 -13.70 -13.44 3.74
#